data_AF-A0A2V9MZN3-F1
#
_entry.id   AF-A0A2V9MZN3-F1
#
_cell.length_a   1.000
_cell.length_b   1.000
_cell.length_c   1.000
_cell.angle_alpha   90.00
_cell.angle_beta   90.00
_cell.angle_gamma   90.00
#
_symmetry.space_group_name_H-M   'P 1'
#
loop_
_entity.id
_entity.type
_entity.pdbx_description
1 polymer ?
#
loop_
_entity_poly.entity_id
_entity_poly.type
_entity_poly.pdbx_seq_one_letter_code
_entity_poly.pdbx_strand_id
1 'polypeptide(L)'
;MARVKHSEQHFTSGNFVRDVVIGMSDGLTVPFALAAGLSGAVTSTRLITIGGLAEIAAGSIAMGLGGYLAARGDAEHYEQEKAREYREIKEIPEEEVAEVSRVFRNYGLPTQESMQVAQSLSKHPDAWVDFMMRFELGLEEPDPKRAFTSAATIAGAYIAGGFIPLSPYMLLANAQRGLICSAAITLMALGIFGLIKGKFTGTNAVRSAIQTMVIGGVAAAAAFALAKLIA
;
A
#
# COMPACT_ATOMS: atom_id res chain seq x y z
N MET A 1 -43.78 -11.47 -10.44
CA MET A 1 -42.34 -11.30 -10.73
C MET A 1 -41.59 -11.19 -9.41
N ALA A 2 -40.73 -12.16 -9.07
CA ALA A 2 -39.90 -12.08 -7.88
C ALA A 2 -38.81 -11.01 -8.10
N ARG A 3 -38.76 -9.98 -7.25
CA ARG A 3 -37.64 -9.03 -7.24
C ARG A 3 -36.38 -9.79 -6.84
N VAL A 4 -35.40 -9.87 -7.75
CA VAL A 4 -34.05 -10.29 -7.40
C VAL A 4 -33.55 -9.31 -6.34
N LYS A 5 -33.20 -9.81 -5.15
CA LYS A 5 -32.50 -9.02 -4.13
C LYS A 5 -31.12 -8.69 -4.70
N HIS A 6 -30.98 -7.51 -5.28
CA HIS A 6 -29.69 -6.97 -5.70
C HIS A 6 -28.90 -6.65 -4.44
N SER A 7 -27.96 -7.53 -4.09
CA SER A 7 -27.01 -7.35 -3.00
C SER A 7 -25.68 -6.97 -3.62
N GLU A 8 -25.41 -5.68 -3.78
CA GLU A 8 -24.07 -5.22 -4.17
C GLU A 8 -23.11 -5.39 -3.00
N GLN A 9 -22.21 -6.38 -3.10
CA GLN A 9 -21.07 -6.47 -2.20
C GLN A 9 -19.95 -5.60 -2.78
N HIS A 10 -19.91 -4.33 -2.40
CA HIS A 10 -18.77 -3.47 -2.67
C HIS A 10 -17.62 -3.89 -1.75
N PHE A 11 -16.58 -4.48 -2.34
CA PHE A 11 -15.42 -5.00 -1.63
C PHE A 11 -14.53 -3.84 -1.16
N THR A 12 -14.77 -3.35 0.05
CA THR A 12 -14.04 -2.27 0.74
C THR A 12 -12.66 -2.68 1.27
N SER A 13 -12.03 -3.73 0.72
CA SER A 13 -10.76 -4.27 1.25
C SER A 13 -9.52 -3.94 0.42
N GLY A 14 -9.62 -3.13 -0.64
CA GLY A 14 -8.48 -2.77 -1.50
C GLY A 14 -7.34 -2.11 -0.72
N ASN A 15 -7.70 -1.18 0.16
CA ASN A 15 -6.76 -0.45 1.01
C ASN A 15 -6.02 -1.35 2.01
N PHE A 16 -6.74 -2.23 2.71
CA PHE A 16 -6.14 -3.20 3.63
C PHE A 16 -5.23 -4.20 2.90
N VAL A 17 -5.70 -4.76 1.78
CA VAL A 17 -4.92 -5.71 0.97
C VAL A 17 -3.66 -5.04 0.42
N ARG A 18 -3.75 -3.78 -0.02
CA ARG A 18 -2.61 -3.00 -0.48
C ARG A 18 -1.56 -2.86 0.63
N ASP A 19 -1.97 -2.50 1.82
CA ASP A 19 -1.08 -2.30 2.97
C ASP A 19 -0.36 -3.60 3.38
N VAL A 20 -1.11 -4.71 3.46
CA VAL A 20 -0.54 -6.04 3.72
C VAL A 20 0.45 -6.42 2.63
N VAL A 21 0.12 -6.16 1.36
CA VAL A 21 1.01 -6.47 0.25
C VAL A 21 2.31 -5.67 0.32
N ILE A 22 2.23 -4.37 0.65
CA ILE A 22 3.40 -3.50 0.82
C ILE A 22 4.26 -4.02 1.98
N GLY A 23 3.69 -4.19 3.18
CA GLY A 23 4.44 -4.62 4.36
C GLY A 23 5.05 -6.01 4.19
N MET A 24 4.31 -6.97 3.65
CA MET A 24 4.80 -8.34 3.45
C MET A 24 5.89 -8.43 2.37
N SER A 25 5.78 -7.64 1.28
CA SER A 25 6.79 -7.65 0.20
C SER A 25 8.16 -7.23 0.73
N ASP A 26 8.19 -6.13 1.49
CA ASP A 26 9.44 -5.60 2.03
C ASP A 26 9.92 -6.42 3.23
N GLY A 27 9.00 -6.84 4.11
CA GLY A 27 9.31 -7.69 5.27
C GLY A 27 9.87 -9.06 4.88
N LEU A 28 9.50 -9.63 3.74
CA LEU A 28 10.14 -10.85 3.24
C LEU A 28 11.51 -10.58 2.61
N THR A 29 11.70 -9.41 1.99
CA THR A 29 12.84 -9.14 1.12
C THR A 29 14.03 -8.53 1.88
N VAL A 30 13.80 -7.48 2.66
CA VAL A 30 14.89 -6.71 3.31
C VAL A 30 15.53 -7.50 4.46
N PRO A 31 14.76 -8.09 5.40
CA PRO A 31 15.34 -8.92 6.46
C PRO A 31 16.06 -10.15 5.91
N PHE A 32 15.57 -10.73 4.82
CA PHE A 32 16.25 -11.83 4.12
C PHE A 32 17.58 -11.39 3.51
N ALA A 33 17.58 -10.28 2.78
CA ALA A 33 18.78 -9.76 2.15
C ALA A 33 19.85 -9.39 3.19
N LEU A 34 19.44 -8.78 4.31
CA LEU A 34 20.34 -8.49 5.42
C LEU A 34 20.92 -9.77 6.03
N ALA A 35 20.07 -10.76 6.34
CA ALA A 35 20.52 -12.01 6.95
C ALA A 35 21.46 -12.80 6.01
N ALA A 36 21.17 -12.81 4.71
CA ALA A 36 22.04 -13.38 3.69
C ALA A 36 23.37 -12.61 3.63
N GLY A 37 23.33 -11.28 3.57
CA GLY A 37 24.48 -10.39 3.63
C GLY A 37 25.41 -10.70 4.79
N LEU A 38 24.87 -10.65 6.02
CA LEU A 38 25.63 -10.94 7.23
C LEU A 38 26.21 -12.35 7.21
N SER A 39 25.51 -13.35 6.70
CA SER A 39 26.03 -14.72 6.57
C SER A 39 27.22 -14.86 5.62
N GLY A 40 27.42 -13.88 4.71
CA GLY A 40 28.61 -13.80 3.85
C GLY A 40 29.84 -13.22 4.56
N ALA A 41 29.65 -12.50 5.67
CA ALA A 41 30.70 -11.80 6.42
C ALA A 41 31.00 -12.41 7.79
N VAL A 42 30.01 -13.02 8.46
CA VAL A 42 30.14 -13.54 9.83
C VAL A 42 29.62 -14.97 9.94
N THR A 43 30.21 -15.75 10.85
CA THR A 43 29.80 -17.15 11.11
C THR A 43 28.84 -17.28 12.30
N SER A 44 28.64 -16.20 13.06
CA SER A 44 27.81 -16.19 14.27
C SER A 44 26.33 -15.99 13.94
N THR A 45 25.51 -17.03 14.11
CA THR A 45 24.05 -16.94 13.96
C THR A 45 23.42 -15.99 14.96
N ARG A 46 24.04 -15.80 16.13
CA ARG A 46 23.60 -14.81 17.13
C ARG A 46 23.70 -13.38 16.60
N LEU A 47 24.80 -13.02 15.93
CA LEU A 47 24.96 -11.68 15.35
C LEU A 47 23.96 -11.45 14.21
N ILE A 48 23.76 -12.45 13.35
CA ILE A 48 22.76 -12.40 12.27
C ILE A 48 21.35 -12.21 12.84
N THR A 49 21.02 -12.95 13.91
CA THR A 49 19.70 -12.87 14.57
C THR A 49 19.46 -11.51 15.20
N ILE A 50 20.45 -10.96 15.94
CA ILE A 50 20.33 -9.64 16.56
C ILE A 50 20.20 -8.55 15.49
N GLY A 51 21.01 -8.62 14.44
CA GLY A 51 20.94 -7.68 13.32
C GLY A 51 19.58 -7.73 12.61
N GLY A 52 19.07 -8.94 12.32
CA GLY A 52 17.76 -9.12 11.70
C GLY A 52 16.61 -8.65 12.59
N LEU A 53 16.61 -8.94 13.90
CA LEU A 53 15.57 -8.44 14.80
C LEU A 53 15.59 -6.92 14.92
N ALA A 54 16.78 -6.31 14.98
CA ALA A 54 16.94 -4.86 15.01
C ALA A 54 16.41 -4.22 13.72
N GLU A 55 16.68 -4.83 12.57
CA GLU A 55 16.18 -4.37 11.29
C GLU A 55 14.66 -4.56 11.16
N ILE A 56 14.09 -5.68 11.61
CA ILE A 56 12.63 -5.87 11.63
C ILE A 56 11.95 -4.80 12.49
N ALA A 57 12.51 -4.50 13.66
CA ALA A 57 11.98 -3.46 14.54
C ALA A 57 12.06 -2.07 13.89
N ALA A 58 13.23 -1.69 13.36
CA ALA A 58 13.42 -0.40 12.72
C ALA A 58 12.57 -0.25 11.45
N GLY A 59 12.56 -1.27 10.58
CA GLY A 59 11.85 -1.31 9.32
C GLY A 59 10.33 -1.28 9.50
N SER A 60 9.79 -2.06 10.45
CA SER A 60 8.35 -2.04 10.72
C SER A 60 7.86 -0.69 11.25
N ILE A 61 8.64 -0.03 12.11
CA ILE A 61 8.33 1.32 12.59
C ILE A 61 8.39 2.32 11.44
N ALA A 62 9.46 2.29 10.64
CA ALA A 62 9.65 3.21 9.53
C ALA A 62 8.52 3.08 8.48
N MET A 63 8.18 1.86 8.09
CA MET A 63 7.11 1.61 7.13
C MET A 63 5.72 1.90 7.70
N GLY A 64 5.46 1.55 8.96
CA GLY A 64 4.20 1.89 9.64
C GLY A 64 3.99 3.40 9.72
N LEU A 65 5.01 4.16 10.10
CA LEU A 65 4.96 5.62 10.10
C LEU A 65 4.82 6.19 8.68
N GLY A 66 5.46 5.59 7.68
CA GLY A 66 5.27 5.95 6.27
C GLY A 66 3.81 5.79 5.83
N GLY A 67 3.17 4.68 6.18
CA GLY A 67 1.75 4.44 5.94
C GLY A 67 0.83 5.40 6.67
N TYR A 68 1.15 5.74 7.92
CA TYR A 68 0.43 6.74 8.72
C TYR A 68 0.48 8.12 8.06
N LEU A 69 1.69 8.58 7.72
CA LEU A 69 1.92 9.92 7.17
C LEU A 69 1.31 10.07 5.79
N ALA A 70 1.37 9.03 4.94
CA ALA A 70 0.71 9.03 3.64
C ALA A 70 -0.82 9.20 3.79
N ALA A 71 -1.45 8.34 4.58
CA ALA A 71 -2.90 8.41 4.80
C ALA A 71 -3.36 9.68 5.51
N ARG A 72 -2.53 10.23 6.42
CA ARG A 72 -2.80 11.52 7.05
C ARG A 72 -2.65 12.67 6.05
N GLY A 73 -1.64 12.63 5.17
CA GLY A 73 -1.45 13.61 4.11
C GLY A 73 -2.62 13.64 3.14
N ASP A 74 -3.15 12.47 2.77
CA ASP A 74 -4.35 12.37 1.94
C ASP A 74 -5.56 13.04 2.62
N ALA A 75 -5.72 12.85 3.93
CA ALA A 75 -6.79 13.49 4.71
C ALA A 75 -6.62 15.01 4.85
N GLU A 76 -5.40 15.48 5.10
CA GLU A 76 -5.11 16.91 5.17
C GLU A 76 -5.32 17.59 3.81
N HIS A 77 -4.95 16.94 2.71
CA HIS A 77 -5.20 17.43 1.36
C HIS A 77 -6.70 17.51 1.06
N TYR A 78 -7.47 16.48 1.40
CA TYR A 78 -8.93 16.46 1.24
C TYR A 78 -9.60 17.63 1.97
N GLU A 79 -9.26 17.86 3.24
CA GLU A 79 -9.85 18.94 4.03
C GLU A 79 -9.47 20.33 3.51
N GLN A 80 -8.25 20.49 2.98
CA GLN A 80 -7.80 21.75 2.36
C GLN A 80 -8.57 22.06 1.08
N GLU A 81 -8.72 21.09 0.18
CA GLU A 81 -9.50 21.28 -1.05
C GLU A 81 -10.99 21.48 -0.74
N LYS A 82 -11.55 20.73 0.22
CA LYS A 82 -12.94 20.93 0.65
C LYS A 82 -13.18 22.34 1.18
N ALA A 83 -12.27 22.87 2.01
CA ALA A 83 -12.36 24.23 2.51
C ALA A 83 -12.20 25.29 1.41
N ARG A 84 -11.37 25.00 0.40
CA ARG A 84 -11.20 25.84 -0.79
C ARG A 84 -12.48 25.88 -1.62
N GLU A 85 -13.08 24.74 -1.89
CA GLU A 85 -14.34 24.61 -2.65
C GLU A 85 -15.47 25.40 -1.98
N TYR A 86 -15.62 25.28 -0.65
CA TYR A 86 -16.59 26.07 0.12
C TYR A 86 -16.39 27.59 0.03
N ARG A 87 -15.17 28.04 -0.26
CA ARG A 87 -14.85 29.46 -0.46
C ARG A 87 -15.15 29.86 -1.90
N GLU A 88 -14.78 29.05 -2.88
CA GLU A 88 -15.00 29.32 -4.30
C GLU A 88 -16.51 29.40 -4.63
N ILE A 89 -17.35 28.51 -4.08
CA ILE A 89 -18.82 28.61 -4.26
C ILE A 89 -19.44 29.88 -3.68
N LYS A 90 -18.73 30.60 -2.80
CA LYS A 90 -19.18 31.89 -2.21
C LYS A 90 -18.59 33.09 -2.93
N GLU A 91 -17.32 33.00 -3.32
CA GLU A 91 -16.57 34.11 -3.92
C GLU A 91 -16.79 34.21 -5.43
N ILE A 92 -16.91 33.08 -6.13
CA ILE A 92 -17.01 32.98 -7.60
C ILE A 92 -18.10 31.98 -8.05
N PRO A 93 -19.35 32.08 -7.55
CA PRO A 93 -20.39 31.07 -7.80
C PRO A 93 -20.74 30.85 -9.28
N GLU A 94 -20.57 31.86 -10.13
CA GLU A 94 -20.85 31.75 -11.56
C GLU A 94 -19.84 30.84 -12.27
N GLU A 95 -18.57 30.89 -11.87
CA GLU A 95 -17.50 30.05 -12.42
C GLU A 95 -17.70 28.60 -11.98
N GLU A 96 -17.94 28.37 -10.69
CA GLU A 96 -18.20 27.03 -10.12
C GLU A 96 -19.43 26.34 -10.76
N VAL A 97 -20.49 27.09 -11.06
CA VAL A 97 -21.67 26.53 -11.77
C VAL A 97 -21.30 26.11 -13.20
N ALA A 98 -20.43 26.88 -13.85
CA ALA A 98 -19.94 26.52 -15.18
C ALA A 98 -19.05 25.26 -15.15
N GLU A 99 -18.35 25.00 -14.05
CA GLU A 99 -17.53 23.81 -13.84
C GLU A 99 -18.37 22.55 -13.62
N VAL A 100 -19.39 22.61 -12.76
CA VAL A 100 -20.39 21.53 -12.65
C VAL A 100 -21.03 21.21 -14.00
N SER A 101 -21.43 22.24 -14.75
CA SER A 101 -21.99 22.05 -16.10
C SER A 101 -21.00 21.38 -17.05
N ARG A 102 -19.71 21.73 -16.96
CA ARG A 102 -18.62 21.12 -17.75
C ARG A 102 -18.46 19.65 -17.42
N VAL A 103 -18.50 19.26 -16.14
CA VAL A 103 -18.47 17.86 -15.70
C VAL A 103 -19.59 17.07 -16.39
N PHE A 104 -20.84 17.52 -16.33
CA PHE A 104 -21.96 16.82 -16.98
C PHE A 104 -21.84 16.78 -18.52
N ARG A 105 -21.30 17.83 -19.14
CA ARG A 105 -21.04 17.83 -20.58
C ARG A 105 -20.01 16.78 -20.98
N ASN A 106 -19.02 16.49 -20.14
CA ASN A 106 -18.05 15.42 -20.38
C ASN A 106 -18.71 14.03 -20.38
N TYR A 107 -19.86 13.87 -19.70
CA TYR A 107 -20.69 12.68 -19.76
C TYR A 107 -21.67 12.67 -20.95
N GLY A 108 -21.61 13.68 -21.83
CA GLY A 108 -22.42 13.77 -23.04
C GLY A 108 -23.77 14.48 -22.88
N LEU A 109 -24.03 15.14 -21.74
CA LEU A 109 -25.27 15.90 -21.56
C LEU A 109 -25.26 17.17 -22.41
N PRO A 110 -26.41 17.56 -23.03
CA PRO A 110 -26.56 18.84 -23.72
C PRO A 110 -26.31 20.02 -22.78
N THR A 111 -25.69 21.09 -23.30
CA THR A 111 -25.36 22.29 -22.52
C THR A 111 -26.54 22.86 -21.73
N GLN A 112 -27.75 22.84 -22.30
CA GLN A 112 -28.94 23.36 -21.65
C GLN A 112 -29.33 22.52 -20.43
N GLU A 113 -29.26 21.19 -20.51
CA GLU A 113 -29.58 20.27 -19.42
C GLU A 113 -28.51 20.34 -18.32
N SER A 114 -27.23 20.32 -18.70
CA SER A 114 -26.10 20.45 -17.77
C SER A 114 -26.16 21.75 -16.96
N MET A 115 -26.51 22.87 -17.61
CA MET A 115 -26.65 24.16 -16.93
C MET A 115 -27.84 24.17 -15.96
N GLN A 116 -28.97 23.57 -16.33
CA GLN A 116 -30.13 23.45 -15.42
C GLN A 116 -29.81 22.61 -14.19
N VAL A 117 -29.13 21.47 -14.38
CA VAL A 117 -28.69 20.61 -13.27
C VAL A 117 -27.71 21.36 -12.36
N ALA A 118 -26.70 22.04 -12.94
CA ALA A 118 -25.73 22.81 -12.18
C ALA A 118 -26.38 23.93 -11.35
N GLN A 119 -27.32 24.69 -11.94
CA GLN A 119 -28.09 25.72 -11.22
C GLN A 119 -29.02 25.16 -10.14
N SER A 120 -29.49 23.92 -10.30
CA SER A 120 -30.29 23.26 -9.27
C SER A 120 -29.39 22.78 -8.13
N LEU A 121 -28.23 22.24 -8.45
CA LEU A 121 -27.26 21.76 -7.47
C LEU A 121 -26.67 22.90 -6.63
N SER A 122 -26.45 24.07 -7.24
CA SER A 122 -25.88 25.24 -6.53
C SER A 122 -26.76 25.78 -5.40
N LYS A 123 -28.04 25.40 -5.35
CA LYS A 123 -28.95 25.72 -4.25
C LYS A 123 -28.68 24.88 -2.99
N HIS A 124 -27.84 23.85 -3.09
CA HIS A 124 -27.50 22.91 -2.04
C HIS A 124 -25.98 22.88 -1.82
N PRO A 125 -25.41 23.83 -1.06
CA PRO A 125 -23.96 24.02 -0.94
C PRO A 125 -23.19 22.73 -0.60
N ASP A 126 -23.65 21.95 0.37
CA ASP A 126 -22.96 20.73 0.79
C ASP A 126 -22.95 19.65 -0.30
N ALA A 127 -24.05 19.51 -1.04
CA ALA A 127 -24.15 18.57 -2.16
C ALA A 127 -23.36 19.06 -3.38
N TRP A 128 -23.25 20.38 -3.56
CA TRP A 128 -22.43 20.98 -4.60
C TRP A 128 -20.95 20.73 -4.35
N VAL A 129 -20.47 21.02 -3.14
CA VAL A 129 -19.07 20.73 -2.75
C VAL A 129 -18.78 19.24 -2.86
N ASP A 130 -19.64 18.36 -2.34
CA ASP A 130 -19.44 16.90 -2.44
C ASP A 130 -19.37 16.42 -3.90
N PHE A 131 -20.17 17.04 -4.80
CA PHE A 131 -20.09 16.75 -6.23
C PHE A 131 -18.76 17.18 -6.83
N MET A 132 -18.31 18.41 -6.57
CA MET A 132 -17.06 18.95 -7.11
C MET A 132 -15.85 18.15 -6.60
N MET A 133 -15.80 17.88 -5.29
CA MET A 133 -14.78 17.05 -4.67
C MET A 133 -14.66 15.68 -5.37
N ARG A 134 -15.78 15.01 -5.67
CA ARG A 134 -15.75 13.67 -6.28
C ARG A 134 -15.56 13.67 -7.79
N PHE A 135 -16.25 14.53 -8.52
CA PHE A 135 -16.34 14.43 -9.97
C PHE A 135 -15.40 15.37 -10.73
N GLU A 136 -14.96 16.45 -10.09
CA GLU A 136 -13.94 17.32 -10.66
C GLU A 136 -12.56 16.95 -10.11
N LEU A 137 -12.40 16.95 -8.78
CA LEU A 137 -11.10 16.73 -8.15
C LEU A 137 -10.75 15.23 -8.01
N GLY A 138 -11.74 14.34 -8.10
CA GLY A 138 -11.52 12.90 -7.93
C GLY A 138 -11.17 12.50 -6.49
N LEU A 139 -11.55 13.33 -5.52
CA LEU A 139 -11.26 13.17 -4.11
C LEU A 139 -12.47 12.56 -3.39
N GLU A 140 -12.22 11.46 -2.67
CA GLU A 140 -13.19 10.82 -1.79
C GLU A 140 -12.88 11.13 -0.33
N GLU A 141 -13.93 11.21 0.50
CA GLU A 141 -13.77 11.46 1.94
C GLU A 141 -12.97 10.32 2.60
N PRO A 142 -11.80 10.62 3.21
CA PRO A 142 -10.96 9.60 3.80
C PRO A 142 -11.54 9.12 5.15
N ASP A 143 -11.45 7.82 5.41
CA ASP A 143 -11.79 7.27 6.72
C ASP A 143 -10.84 7.83 7.80
N PRO A 144 -11.34 8.47 8.87
CA PRO A 144 -10.50 9.04 9.93
C PRO A 144 -9.60 8.00 10.62
N LYS A 145 -9.97 6.72 10.59
CA LYS A 145 -9.16 5.62 11.15
C LYS A 145 -8.13 5.09 10.16
N ARG A 146 -8.15 5.55 8.90
CA ARG A 146 -7.27 5.04 7.84
C ARG A 146 -5.79 5.17 8.18
N ALA A 147 -5.38 6.29 8.77
CA ALA A 147 -3.98 6.54 9.10
C ALA A 147 -3.44 5.49 10.10
N PHE A 148 -4.16 5.26 11.19
CA PHE A 148 -3.75 4.28 12.20
C PHE A 148 -3.86 2.84 11.71
N THR A 149 -4.92 2.51 10.97
CA THR A 149 -5.11 1.16 10.43
C THR A 149 -4.06 0.82 9.38
N SER A 150 -3.72 1.75 8.49
CA SER A 150 -2.61 1.62 7.53
C SER A 150 -1.29 1.37 8.23
N ALA A 151 -0.96 2.20 9.23
CA ALA A 151 0.27 2.04 10.00
C ALA A 151 0.40 0.66 10.66
N ALA A 152 -0.65 0.23 11.36
CA ALA A 152 -0.66 -1.05 12.07
C ALA A 152 -0.61 -2.25 11.12
N THR A 153 -1.30 -2.18 9.99
CA THR A 153 -1.36 -3.29 9.02
C THR A 153 -0.05 -3.45 8.26
N ILE A 154 0.57 -2.36 7.81
CA ILE A 154 1.88 -2.39 7.17
C ILE A 154 2.94 -2.90 8.14
N ALA A 155 3.02 -2.32 9.35
CA ALA A 155 3.99 -2.73 10.35
C ALA A 155 3.82 -4.20 10.76
N GLY A 156 2.58 -4.64 11.00
CA GLY A 156 2.27 -6.02 11.35
C GLY A 156 2.64 -7.01 10.23
N ALA A 157 2.31 -6.68 8.98
CA ALA A 157 2.67 -7.50 7.83
C ALA A 157 4.19 -7.57 7.62
N TYR A 158 4.90 -6.45 7.85
CA TYR A 158 6.35 -6.40 7.77
C TYR A 158 7.02 -7.28 8.82
N ILE A 159 6.57 -7.18 10.08
CA ILE A 159 7.06 -8.02 11.18
C ILE A 159 6.85 -9.51 10.84
N ALA A 160 5.63 -9.88 10.43
CA ALA A 160 5.32 -11.25 10.05
C ALA A 160 6.19 -11.75 8.89
N GLY A 161 6.40 -10.91 7.88
CA GLY A 161 7.29 -11.20 6.75
C GLY A 161 8.73 -11.41 7.19
N GLY A 162 9.26 -10.54 8.06
CA GLY A 162 10.66 -10.56 8.49
C GLY A 162 11.05 -11.73 9.39
N PHE A 163 10.10 -12.25 10.16
CA PHE A 163 10.35 -13.45 10.97
C PHE A 163 10.60 -14.70 10.13
N ILE A 164 10.04 -14.78 8.92
CA ILE A 164 10.19 -15.94 8.02
C ILE A 164 11.67 -16.19 7.66
N PRO A 165 12.41 -15.24 7.05
CA PRO A 165 13.82 -15.43 6.73
C PRO A 165 14.70 -15.57 7.97
N LEU A 166 14.31 -14.98 9.10
CA LEU A 166 15.13 -15.00 10.32
C LEU A 166 15.00 -16.32 11.10
N SER A 167 13.85 -16.98 11.02
CA SER A 167 13.53 -18.18 11.80
C SER A 167 14.59 -19.30 11.73
N PRO A 168 15.25 -19.60 10.59
CA PRO A 168 16.26 -20.66 10.56
C PRO A 168 17.54 -20.31 11.32
N TYR A 169 17.91 -19.03 11.40
CA TYR A 169 19.07 -18.57 12.18
C TYR A 169 18.83 -18.62 13.68
N MET A 170 17.56 -18.50 14.11
CA MET A 170 17.16 -18.65 15.51
C MET A 170 17.20 -20.11 15.98
N LEU A 171 16.94 -21.05 15.07
CA LEU A 171 16.84 -22.48 15.37
C LEU A 171 18.15 -23.24 15.13
N LEU A 172 18.97 -22.79 14.17
CA LEU A 172 20.20 -23.48 13.77
C LEU A 172 21.44 -22.75 14.30
N ALA A 173 22.37 -23.50 14.88
CA ALA A 173 23.63 -22.94 15.40
C ALA A 173 24.69 -22.67 14.31
N ASN A 174 24.51 -23.21 13.11
CA ASN A 174 25.47 -23.08 12.00
C ASN A 174 24.95 -22.07 10.97
N ALA A 175 25.68 -20.99 10.74
CA ALA A 175 25.28 -19.90 9.83
C ALA A 175 25.13 -20.35 8.38
N GLN A 176 25.98 -21.25 7.88
CA GLN A 176 25.88 -21.73 6.50
C GLN A 176 24.63 -22.58 6.28
N ARG A 177 24.29 -23.47 7.23
CA ARG A 177 23.02 -24.21 7.20
C ARG A 177 21.82 -23.27 7.38
N GLY A 178 21.94 -22.29 8.27
CA GLY A 178 20.96 -21.22 8.47
C GLY A 178 20.64 -20.48 7.17
N LEU A 179 21.66 -20.10 6.41
CA LEU A 179 21.52 -19.44 5.11
C LEU A 179 20.79 -20.29 4.09
N ILE A 180 21.16 -21.55 3.93
CA ILE A 180 20.52 -22.44 2.95
C ILE A 180 19.04 -22.65 3.31
N CYS A 181 18.73 -22.91 4.58
CA CYS A 181 17.36 -23.07 5.05
C CYS A 181 16.55 -21.77 4.91
N SER A 182 17.14 -20.63 5.28
CA SER A 182 16.53 -19.31 5.14
C SER A 182 16.23 -18.97 3.68
N ALA A 183 17.17 -19.20 2.77
CA ALA A 183 16.97 -18.98 1.35
C ALA A 183 15.84 -19.84 0.79
N ALA A 184 15.81 -21.14 1.12
CA ALA A 184 14.76 -22.04 0.65
C ALA A 184 13.36 -21.64 1.15
N ILE A 185 13.22 -21.37 2.46
CA ILE A 185 11.95 -20.99 3.07
C ILE A 185 11.49 -19.62 2.54
N THR A 186 12.40 -18.65 2.44
CA THR A 186 12.04 -17.31 1.98
C THR A 186 11.67 -17.29 0.50
N LEU A 187 12.40 -17.99 -0.37
CA LEU A 187 12.04 -18.09 -1.79
C LEU A 187 10.69 -18.77 -1.97
N MET A 188 10.38 -19.79 -1.16
CA MET A 188 9.06 -20.41 -1.15
C MET A 188 7.99 -19.42 -0.69
N ALA A 189 8.23 -18.69 0.40
CA ALA A 189 7.31 -17.68 0.92
C ALA A 189 7.06 -16.55 -0.10
N LEU A 190 8.12 -16.03 -0.74
CA LEU A 190 8.05 -15.03 -1.81
C LEU A 190 7.25 -15.55 -3.02
N GLY A 191 7.44 -16.82 -3.39
CA GLY A 191 6.67 -17.46 -4.46
C GLY A 191 5.18 -17.56 -4.12
N ILE A 192 4.85 -18.08 -2.93
CA ILE A 192 3.46 -18.19 -2.44
C ILE A 192 2.82 -16.80 -2.36
N PHE A 193 3.51 -15.86 -1.73
CA PHE A 193 3.02 -14.49 -1.58
C PHE A 193 2.84 -13.81 -2.95
N GLY A 194 3.78 -13.99 -3.88
CA GLY A 194 3.66 -13.45 -5.24
C GLY A 194 2.51 -14.07 -6.04
N LEU A 195 2.20 -15.36 -5.86
CA LEU A 195 1.00 -15.99 -6.43
C LEU A 195 -0.28 -15.35 -5.88
N ILE A 196 -0.33 -15.14 -4.57
CA ILE A 196 -1.47 -14.53 -3.89
C ILE A 196 -1.64 -13.09 -4.36
N LYS A 197 -0.57 -12.29 -4.33
CA LYS A 197 -0.52 -10.91 -4.81
C LYS A 197 -1.03 -10.80 -6.25
N GLY A 198 -0.53 -11.65 -7.16
CA GLY A 198 -0.94 -11.60 -8.55
C GLY A 198 -2.44 -11.90 -8.77
N LYS A 199 -2.99 -12.87 -8.02
CA LYS A 199 -4.44 -13.14 -8.04
C LYS A 199 -5.26 -11.94 -7.56
N PHE A 200 -4.85 -11.28 -6.47
CA PHE A 200 -5.57 -10.14 -5.92
C PHE A 200 -5.46 -8.87 -6.77
N THR A 201 -4.35 -8.68 -7.47
CA THR A 201 -4.13 -7.51 -8.34
C THR A 201 -4.68 -7.70 -9.76
N GLY A 202 -5.29 -8.85 -10.07
CA GLY A 202 -5.80 -9.16 -11.41
C GLY A 202 -4.71 -9.36 -12.46
N THR A 203 -3.46 -9.63 -12.04
CA THR A 203 -2.32 -9.88 -12.92
C THR A 203 -2.03 -11.38 -13.05
N ASN A 204 -1.15 -11.77 -13.98
CA ASN A 204 -0.74 -13.17 -14.09
C ASN A 204 0.01 -13.61 -12.81
N ALA A 205 -0.63 -14.47 -12.02
CA ALA A 205 -0.13 -14.94 -10.72
C ALA A 205 1.27 -15.56 -10.79
N VAL A 206 1.54 -16.38 -11.80
CA VAL A 206 2.85 -17.05 -11.97
C VAL A 206 3.92 -16.01 -12.28
N ARG A 207 3.61 -15.02 -13.12
CA ARG A 207 4.54 -13.91 -13.41
C ARG A 207 4.84 -13.10 -12.15
N SER A 208 3.83 -12.78 -11.34
CA SER A 208 4.03 -12.06 -10.08
C SER A 208 4.88 -12.87 -9.10
N ALA A 209 4.67 -14.18 -9.01
CA ALA A 209 5.49 -15.06 -8.18
C ALA A 209 6.96 -15.05 -8.58
N ILE A 210 7.24 -15.25 -9.88
CA ILE A 210 8.60 -15.21 -10.42
C ILE A 210 9.25 -13.85 -10.17
N GLN A 211 8.54 -12.75 -10.44
CA GLN A 211 9.06 -11.40 -10.20
C GLN A 211 9.43 -11.17 -8.74
N THR A 212 8.55 -11.54 -7.81
CA THR A 212 8.78 -11.37 -6.37
C THR A 212 9.97 -12.21 -5.89
N MET A 213 10.10 -13.45 -6.36
CA MET A 213 11.27 -14.30 -6.06
C MET A 213 12.58 -13.72 -6.63
N VAL A 214 12.56 -13.21 -7.87
CA VAL A 214 13.73 -12.62 -8.52
C VAL A 214 14.17 -11.35 -7.80
N ILE A 215 13.25 -10.45 -7.44
CA ILE A 215 13.57 -9.23 -6.70
C ILE A 215 14.22 -9.58 -5.35
N GLY A 216 13.62 -10.51 -4.59
CA GLY A 216 14.18 -10.96 -3.32
C GLY A 216 15.55 -11.62 -3.46
N GLY A 217 15.71 -12.46 -4.49
CA GLY A 217 16.99 -13.11 -4.80
C GLY A 217 18.09 -12.12 -5.20
N VAL A 218 17.77 -11.12 -6.02
CA VAL A 218 18.71 -10.06 -6.43
C VAL A 218 19.12 -9.21 -5.24
N ALA A 219 18.17 -8.80 -4.39
CA ALA A 219 18.46 -8.04 -3.17
C ALA A 219 19.42 -8.80 -2.24
N ALA A 220 19.13 -10.09 -2.01
CA ALA A 220 19.99 -10.94 -1.18
C ALA A 220 21.37 -11.18 -1.80
N ALA A 221 21.45 -11.41 -3.11
CA ALA A 221 22.72 -11.58 -3.81
C ALA A 221 23.58 -10.30 -3.74
N ALA A 222 22.96 -9.13 -3.91
CA ALA A 222 23.65 -7.84 -3.79
C ALA A 222 24.18 -7.61 -2.38
N ALA A 223 23.35 -7.85 -1.34
CA ALA A 223 23.76 -7.72 0.05
C ALA A 223 24.88 -8.72 0.41
N PHE A 224 24.79 -9.96 -0.04
CA PHE A 224 25.83 -10.99 0.13
C PHE A 224 27.14 -10.59 -0.53
N ALA A 225 27.10 -10.12 -1.78
CA ALA A 225 28.29 -9.69 -2.50
C ALA A 225 28.96 -8.49 -1.82
N LEU A 226 28.19 -7.48 -1.43
CA LEU A 226 28.71 -6.31 -0.71
C LEU A 226 29.35 -6.70 0.63
N ALA A 227 28.68 -7.52 1.42
CA ALA A 227 29.21 -7.96 2.71
C ALA A 227 30.52 -8.74 2.55
N LYS A 228 30.61 -9.61 1.54
CA LYS A 228 31.82 -10.39 1.24
C LYS A 228 32.98 -9.55 0.69
N LEU A 229 32.69 -8.42 0.04
CA LEU A 229 33.72 -7.50 -0.44
C LEU A 229 34.36 -6.68 0.69
N ILE A 230 33.62 -6.46 1.77
CA ILE A 230 34.06 -5.62 2.91
C ILE A 230 34.69 -6.48 4.02
N ALA A 231 34.22 -7.73 4.19
CA ALA A 231 34.69 -8.66 5.21
C ALA A 231 36.08 -9.25 4.91
#